data_AF-A0A7J7VA21-F1
#
_entry.id   AF-A0A7J7VA21-F1
#
_cell.length_a   1.000
_cell.length_b   1.000
_cell.length_c   1.000
_cell.angle_alpha   90.00
_cell.angle_beta   90.00
_cell.angle_gamma   90.00
#
_symmetry.space_group_name_H-M   'P 1'
#
loop_
_entity.id
_entity.type
_entity.pdbx_description
1 polymer ?
#
loop_
_entity_poly.entity_id
_entity_poly.type
_entity_poly.pdbx_seq_one_letter_code
_entity_poly.pdbx_strand_id
1 'polypeptide(L)'
;MESYDVIANQPVVIDNGSGVIKAGFAGDQIPKYCFPNYVGRPKHVRVMAGALEGDIFIGPKAEEHRGLLSIRYPMEHGIVKDWNDMERIWQYVYSKDQLQTFSEEHPVLLTEAPLNPRKNRERAAEVFFETFNVPALFISMQAVLSLYATGRTTGVVLDSGDGVTHAVPIYEGFAMPHSIMRIDIAGRDVSRFLRLYLRKEGYDFHSSSEFEIVKAIKELT
;
A
#
# COMPACT_ATOMS: atom_id res chain seq x y z
N MET A 1 19.66 -5.96 24.71
CA MET A 1 18.65 -4.90 24.86
C MET A 1 17.53 -5.48 25.70
N GLU A 2 17.15 -4.85 26.80
CA GLU A 2 15.97 -5.32 27.56
C GLU A 2 14.73 -5.18 26.67
N SER A 3 13.77 -6.11 26.78
CA SER A 3 12.56 -6.13 25.94
C SER A 3 11.73 -4.85 26.01
N TYR A 4 11.87 -4.07 27.09
CA TYR A 4 11.20 -2.78 27.27
C TYR A 4 11.79 -1.66 26.41
N ASP A 5 13.10 -1.66 26.13
CA ASP A 5 13.74 -0.62 25.32
C ASP A 5 13.28 -0.69 23.85
N VAL A 6 13.05 -1.90 23.36
CA VAL A 6 12.62 -2.17 21.98
C VAL A 6 11.18 -1.68 21.74
N ILE A 7 10.31 -1.76 22.76
CA ILE A 7 8.93 -1.26 22.68
C ILE A 7 8.90 0.29 22.71
N ALA A 8 9.88 0.91 23.36
CA ALA A 8 10.00 2.37 23.45
C ALA A 8 10.73 3.01 22.26
N ASN A 9 11.32 2.21 21.37
CA ASN A 9 11.94 2.72 20.15
C ASN A 9 10.92 3.42 19.25
N GLN A 10 11.42 4.37 18.44
CA GLN A 10 10.58 5.16 17.55
C GLN A 10 9.81 4.24 16.58
N PRO A 11 8.47 4.23 16.59
CA PRO A 11 7.71 3.26 15.81
C PRO A 11 7.73 3.59 14.31
N VAL A 12 7.65 2.53 13.50
CA VAL A 12 7.49 2.62 12.04
C VAL A 12 6.00 2.70 11.72
N VAL A 13 5.64 3.61 10.83
CA VAL A 13 4.27 3.79 10.32
C VAL A 13 4.21 3.29 8.88
N ILE A 14 3.36 2.31 8.61
CA ILE A 14 3.12 1.74 7.28
C ILE A 14 1.64 1.95 6.91
N ASP A 15 1.41 2.88 5.98
CA ASP A 15 0.10 3.10 5.39
C ASP A 15 -0.09 2.22 4.15
N ASN A 16 -0.88 1.15 4.31
CA ASN A 16 -1.18 0.18 3.25
C ASN A 16 -2.25 0.73 2.30
N GLY A 17 -1.83 1.49 1.30
CA GLY A 17 -2.68 1.84 0.18
C GLY A 17 -2.69 0.75 -0.90
N SER A 18 -3.85 0.54 -1.53
CA SER A 18 -4.01 -0.42 -2.63
C SER A 18 -3.24 -0.04 -3.90
N GLY A 19 -3.00 1.26 -4.13
CA GLY A 19 -2.24 1.77 -5.27
C GLY A 19 -0.84 2.26 -4.91
N VAL A 20 -0.69 2.91 -3.75
CA VAL A 20 0.57 3.47 -3.26
C VAL A 20 0.72 3.10 -1.80
N ILE A 21 1.88 2.58 -1.43
CA ILE A 21 2.24 2.35 -0.02
C ILE A 21 3.09 3.52 0.47
N LYS A 22 2.85 3.94 1.72
CA LYS A 22 3.63 5.01 2.37
C LYS A 22 4.24 4.46 3.64
N ALA A 23 5.51 4.79 3.88
CA ALA A 23 6.24 4.36 5.06
C ALA A 23 7.12 5.49 5.61
N GLY A 24 7.31 5.49 6.92
CA GLY A 24 8.15 6.45 7.63
C GLY A 24 8.23 6.17 9.12
N PHE A 25 8.92 7.02 9.86
CA PHE A 25 8.97 6.95 11.32
C PHE A 25 7.93 7.87 11.93
N ALA A 26 7.40 7.49 13.08
CA ALA A 26 6.47 8.35 13.82
C ALA A 26 7.13 9.67 14.22
N GLY A 27 6.41 10.78 14.09
CA GLY A 27 6.91 12.13 14.39
C GLY A 27 7.40 12.90 13.17
N ASP A 28 7.63 12.25 12.03
CA ASP A 28 7.92 12.91 10.77
C ASP A 28 6.67 13.64 10.22
N GLN A 29 6.85 14.81 9.59
CA GLN A 29 5.74 15.60 9.03
C GLN A 29 5.14 14.98 7.75
N ILE A 30 5.96 14.29 6.96
CA ILE A 30 5.61 13.69 5.68
C ILE A 30 6.23 12.29 5.66
N PRO A 31 5.55 11.27 5.10
CA PRO A 31 6.16 9.95 4.92
C PRO A 31 7.45 10.06 4.10
N LYS A 32 8.55 9.50 4.62
CA LYS A 32 9.85 9.50 3.94
C LYS A 32 9.82 8.73 2.63
N TYR A 33 9.06 7.64 2.58
CA TYR A 33 9.04 6.72 1.45
C TYR A 33 7.61 6.53 0.96
N CYS A 34 7.40 6.82 -0.32
CA CYS A 34 6.13 6.61 -1.01
C CYS A 34 6.44 5.95 -2.36
N PHE A 35 5.84 4.79 -2.63
CA PHE A 35 6.04 4.10 -3.90
C PHE A 35 4.82 3.25 -4.27
N PRO A 36 4.65 2.87 -5.55
CA PRO A 36 3.51 2.06 -5.98
C PRO A 36 3.46 0.69 -5.30
N ASN A 37 2.27 0.28 -4.87
CA ASN A 37 2.05 -1.01 -4.23
C ASN A 37 1.83 -2.12 -5.26
N TYR A 38 2.88 -2.48 -6.00
CA TYR A 38 2.86 -3.60 -6.94
C TYR A 38 4.23 -4.29 -7.01
N VAL A 39 4.23 -5.52 -7.55
CA VAL A 39 5.45 -6.29 -7.82
C VAL A 39 5.61 -6.49 -9.33
N GLY A 40 6.76 -6.09 -9.85
CA GLY A 40 7.17 -6.31 -11.24
C GLY A 40 8.03 -7.56 -11.38
N ARG A 41 7.76 -8.38 -12.40
CA ARG A 41 8.57 -9.56 -12.76
C ARG A 41 8.96 -9.53 -14.23
N PRO A 42 10.19 -9.92 -14.63
CA PRO A 42 10.62 -9.89 -16.03
C PRO A 42 9.68 -10.69 -16.97
N LYS A 43 9.31 -10.11 -18.12
CA LYS A 43 8.49 -10.79 -19.14
C LYS A 43 9.28 -11.78 -19.98
N HIS A 44 10.55 -11.51 -20.21
CA HIS A 44 11.40 -12.22 -21.16
C HIS A 44 12.65 -12.78 -20.48
N VAL A 45 13.12 -13.92 -20.98
CA VAL A 45 14.34 -14.58 -20.52
C VAL A 45 15.54 -13.68 -20.82
N ARG A 46 16.38 -13.47 -19.82
CA ARG A 46 17.61 -12.67 -19.94
C ARG A 46 18.66 -13.48 -20.68
N VAL A 47 19.21 -12.92 -21.76
CA VAL A 47 20.25 -13.58 -22.57
C VAL A 47 21.62 -12.89 -22.44
N MET A 48 21.64 -11.62 -22.00
CA MET A 48 22.85 -10.80 -21.94
C MET A 48 23.39 -10.69 -20.50
N ALA A 49 24.71 -10.85 -20.33
CA ALA A 49 25.39 -10.62 -19.06
C ALA A 49 25.34 -9.11 -18.72
N GLY A 50 24.90 -8.76 -17.50
CA GLY A 50 24.72 -7.37 -17.04
C GLY A 50 23.29 -6.82 -17.16
N ALA A 51 22.30 -7.64 -17.57
CA ALA A 51 20.89 -7.28 -17.43
C ALA A 51 20.50 -7.12 -15.95
N LEU A 52 19.45 -6.33 -15.67
CA LEU A 52 18.87 -6.12 -14.33
C LEU A 52 18.93 -7.39 -13.48
N GLU A 53 19.59 -7.35 -12.33
CA GLU A 53 19.72 -8.51 -11.45
C GLU A 53 18.44 -8.74 -10.63
N GLY A 54 18.14 -10.01 -10.32
CA GLY A 54 16.99 -10.43 -9.50
C GLY A 54 15.69 -10.59 -10.30
N ASP A 55 14.74 -11.38 -9.78
CA ASP A 55 13.50 -11.73 -10.50
C ASP A 55 12.28 -10.91 -10.03
N ILE A 56 12.47 -10.08 -9.01
CA ILE A 56 11.42 -9.34 -8.31
C ILE A 56 11.85 -7.87 -8.24
N PHE A 57 10.99 -6.99 -8.73
CA PHE A 57 11.20 -5.55 -8.77
C PHE A 57 10.07 -4.86 -8.01
N ILE A 58 10.42 -4.02 -7.05
CA ILE A 58 9.49 -3.26 -6.20
C ILE A 58 9.97 -1.81 -6.13
N GLY A 59 9.03 -0.87 -6.04
CA GLY A 59 9.34 0.55 -5.90
C GLY A 59 9.96 1.18 -7.16
N PRO A 60 10.89 2.14 -7.03
CA PRO A 60 11.42 2.92 -8.15
C PRO A 60 12.01 2.08 -9.29
N LYS A 61 12.70 0.97 -8.97
CA LYS A 61 13.25 0.04 -9.98
C LYS A 61 12.15 -0.57 -10.85
N ALA A 62 10.98 -0.85 -10.25
CA ALA A 62 9.84 -1.38 -10.98
C ALA A 62 9.14 -0.30 -11.82
N GLU A 63 9.26 0.97 -11.43
CA GLU A 63 8.74 2.13 -12.18
C GLU A 63 9.61 2.49 -13.38
N GLU A 64 10.93 2.49 -13.21
CA GLU A 64 11.89 2.80 -14.27
C GLU A 64 11.85 1.77 -15.39
N HIS A 65 11.65 0.49 -15.04
CA HIS A 65 11.71 -0.62 -15.99
C HIS A 65 10.35 -1.23 -16.32
N ARG A 66 9.24 -0.48 -16.16
CA ARG A 66 7.86 -0.96 -16.39
C ARG A 66 7.68 -1.72 -17.70
N GLY A 67 8.30 -1.27 -18.80
CA GLY A 67 8.19 -1.91 -20.11
C GLY A 67 8.66 -3.37 -20.14
N LEU A 68 9.70 -3.69 -19.36
CA LEU A 68 10.32 -5.01 -19.27
C LEU A 68 9.61 -5.94 -18.28
N LEU A 69 8.75 -5.39 -17.43
CA LEU A 69 8.16 -6.07 -16.28
C LEU A 69 6.67 -6.34 -16.48
N SER A 70 6.23 -7.54 -16.14
CA SER A 70 4.84 -7.87 -15.89
C SER A 70 4.48 -7.43 -14.47
N ILE A 71 3.62 -6.41 -14.38
CA ILE A 71 3.20 -5.82 -13.11
C ILE A 71 2.00 -6.59 -12.55
N ARG A 72 2.05 -6.92 -11.25
CA ARG A 72 0.93 -7.51 -10.50
C ARG A 72 0.70 -6.76 -9.20
N TYR A 73 -0.58 -6.53 -8.92
CA TYR A 73 -1.05 -5.85 -7.71
C TYR A 73 -1.44 -6.90 -6.65
N PRO A 74 -0.81 -6.89 -5.47
CA PRO A 74 -1.12 -7.86 -4.41
C PRO A 74 -2.41 -7.53 -3.65
N MET A 75 -2.86 -6.27 -3.72
CA MET A 75 -4.11 -5.79 -3.14
C MET A 75 -5.15 -5.48 -4.21
N GLU A 76 -6.38 -5.93 -3.96
CA GLU A 76 -7.57 -5.59 -4.74
C GLU A 76 -8.67 -5.12 -3.78
N HIS A 77 -9.27 -3.96 -4.07
CA HIS A 77 -10.30 -3.36 -3.22
C HIS A 77 -9.92 -3.29 -1.73
N GLY A 78 -8.69 -2.88 -1.43
CA GLY A 78 -8.18 -2.75 -0.06
C GLY A 78 -7.98 -4.08 0.68
N ILE A 79 -8.12 -5.21 -0.01
CA ILE A 79 -7.97 -6.55 0.53
C ILE A 79 -6.76 -7.21 -0.13
N VAL A 80 -5.84 -7.73 0.69
CA VAL A 80 -4.70 -8.53 0.21
C VAL A 80 -5.20 -9.84 -0.39
N LYS A 81 -4.80 -10.11 -1.63
CA LYS A 81 -5.06 -11.36 -2.37
C LYS A 81 -3.81 -12.23 -2.47
N ASP A 82 -2.66 -11.62 -2.76
CA ASP A 82 -1.38 -12.32 -2.85
C ASP A 82 -0.49 -11.93 -1.66
N TRP A 83 -0.44 -12.82 -0.66
CA TRP A 83 0.31 -12.61 0.56
C TRP A 83 1.83 -12.68 0.34
N ASN A 84 2.29 -13.53 -0.58
CA ASN A 84 3.72 -13.63 -0.89
C ASN A 84 4.25 -12.32 -1.47
N ASP A 85 3.45 -11.65 -2.29
CA ASP A 85 3.82 -10.36 -2.87
C ASP A 85 3.70 -9.22 -1.86
N MET A 86 2.73 -9.25 -0.95
CA MET A 86 2.69 -8.28 0.16
C MET A 86 3.88 -8.41 1.11
N GLU A 87 4.25 -9.64 1.48
CA GLU A 87 5.41 -9.91 2.33
C GLU A 87 6.69 -9.34 1.71
N ARG A 88 6.89 -9.52 0.39
CA ARG A 88 8.02 -8.94 -0.33
C ARG A 88 8.01 -7.41 -0.34
N ILE A 89 6.83 -6.79 -0.44
CA ILE A 89 6.69 -5.33 -0.38
C ILE A 89 7.03 -4.82 1.02
N TRP A 90 6.55 -5.46 2.08
CA TRP A 90 6.93 -5.09 3.45
C TRP A 90 8.42 -5.32 3.72
N GLN A 91 9.00 -6.40 3.20
CA GLN A 91 10.44 -6.63 3.26
C GLN A 91 11.22 -5.53 2.53
N TYR A 92 10.71 -5.06 1.40
CA TYR A 92 11.30 -3.94 0.67
C TYR A 92 11.21 -2.62 1.48
N VAL A 93 10.13 -2.38 2.22
CA VAL A 93 9.98 -1.21 3.10
C VAL A 93 11.07 -1.18 4.19
N TYR A 94 11.36 -2.32 4.83
CA TYR A 94 12.44 -2.43 5.83
C TYR A 94 13.84 -2.53 5.22
N SER A 95 13.95 -2.77 3.91
CA SER A 95 15.24 -2.98 3.27
C SER A 95 16.14 -1.73 3.31
N LYS A 96 17.42 -1.94 3.01
CA LYS A 96 18.42 -0.87 2.94
C LYS A 96 18.12 0.18 1.85
N ASP A 97 17.31 -0.17 0.86
CA ASP A 97 16.91 0.74 -0.20
C ASP A 97 15.88 1.78 0.30
N GLN A 98 15.22 1.52 1.45
CA GLN A 98 14.19 2.40 2.03
C GLN A 98 14.53 2.75 3.49
N LEU A 99 13.86 2.18 4.50
CA LEU A 99 13.97 2.61 5.90
C LEU A 99 15.35 2.35 6.53
N GLN A 100 16.15 1.41 6.01
CA GLN A 100 17.47 1.06 6.55
C GLN A 100 17.45 0.63 8.02
N THR A 101 16.36 0.00 8.46
CA THR A 101 16.18 -0.47 9.85
C THR A 101 15.71 -1.90 9.91
N PHE A 102 15.93 -2.54 11.06
CA PHE A 102 15.44 -3.89 11.32
C PHE A 102 14.00 -3.83 11.86
N SER A 103 13.13 -4.71 11.37
CA SER A 103 11.75 -4.81 11.85
C SER A 103 11.65 -5.23 13.33
N GLU A 104 12.65 -5.95 13.83
CA GLU A 104 12.76 -6.40 15.22
C GLU A 104 12.98 -5.26 16.22
N GLU A 105 13.52 -4.13 15.77
CA GLU A 105 13.93 -3.04 16.67
C GLU A 105 12.83 -2.00 16.91
N HIS A 106 11.75 -2.02 16.12
CA HIS A 106 10.75 -0.95 16.12
C HIS A 106 9.31 -1.48 16.15
N PRO A 107 8.43 -0.92 17.01
CA PRO A 107 7.00 -1.19 16.93
C PRO A 107 6.40 -0.69 15.61
N VAL A 108 5.30 -1.30 15.18
CA VAL A 108 4.69 -1.01 13.87
C VAL A 108 3.25 -0.53 14.02
N LEU A 109 2.95 0.60 13.39
CA LEU A 109 1.60 1.07 13.10
C LEU A 109 1.25 0.68 11.67
N LEU A 110 0.25 -0.18 11.51
CA LEU A 110 -0.25 -0.62 10.21
C LEU A 110 -1.64 -0.03 9.95
N THR A 111 -1.90 0.45 8.74
CA THR A 111 -3.24 0.87 8.35
C THR A 111 -3.98 -0.20 7.58
N GLU A 112 -5.31 -0.19 7.66
CA GLU A 112 -6.18 -0.99 6.82
C GLU A 112 -7.48 -0.24 6.46
N ALA A 113 -8.14 -0.71 5.41
CA ALA A 113 -9.44 -0.21 4.99
C ALA A 113 -10.54 -0.60 5.99
N PRO A 114 -11.62 0.20 6.11
CA PRO A 114 -12.77 -0.19 6.93
C PRO A 114 -13.41 -1.50 6.45
N LEU A 115 -13.98 -2.23 7.41
CA LEU A 115 -14.70 -3.49 7.19
C LEU A 115 -13.83 -4.58 6.50
N ASN A 116 -12.52 -4.56 6.72
CA ASN A 116 -11.61 -5.60 6.25
C ASN A 116 -11.93 -6.95 6.93
N PRO A 117 -11.87 -8.10 6.22
CA PRO A 117 -12.10 -9.41 6.83
C PRO A 117 -11.13 -9.68 7.98
N ARG A 118 -11.66 -10.20 9.11
CA ARG A 118 -10.84 -10.52 10.30
C ARG A 118 -9.68 -11.47 9.99
N LYS A 119 -9.91 -12.46 9.11
CA LYS A 119 -8.87 -13.38 8.65
C LYS A 119 -7.68 -12.68 8.01
N ASN A 120 -7.92 -11.61 7.25
CA ASN A 120 -6.83 -10.84 6.64
C ASN A 120 -6.08 -10.04 7.69
N ARG A 121 -6.78 -9.48 8.68
CA ARG A 121 -6.15 -8.79 9.80
C ARG A 121 -5.27 -9.75 10.63
N GLU A 122 -5.78 -10.94 10.92
CA GLU A 122 -5.06 -12.01 11.63
C GLU A 122 -3.82 -12.45 10.83
N ARG A 123 -3.97 -12.69 9.52
CA ARG A 123 -2.84 -13.07 8.66
C ARG A 123 -1.78 -11.97 8.56
N ALA A 124 -2.18 -10.70 8.51
CA ALA A 124 -1.22 -9.60 8.55
C ALA A 124 -0.45 -9.60 9.88
N ALA A 125 -1.15 -9.79 11.01
CA ALA A 125 -0.50 -9.89 12.32
C ALA A 125 0.46 -11.08 12.41
N GLU A 126 0.06 -12.25 11.93
CA GLU A 126 0.90 -13.45 11.84
C GLU A 126 2.20 -13.16 11.07
N VAL A 127 2.11 -12.54 9.89
CA VAL A 127 3.29 -12.15 9.10
C VAL A 127 4.21 -11.21 9.86
N PHE A 128 3.66 -10.15 10.48
CA PHE A 128 4.48 -9.17 11.21
C PHE A 128 5.14 -9.78 12.46
N PHE A 129 4.45 -10.64 13.20
CA PHE A 129 5.01 -11.25 14.40
C PHE A 129 5.94 -12.44 14.10
N GLU A 130 5.59 -13.32 13.17
CA GLU A 130 6.33 -14.57 12.92
C GLU A 130 7.45 -14.41 11.89
N THR A 131 7.24 -13.59 10.85
CA THR A 131 8.23 -13.42 9.76
C THR A 131 9.13 -12.22 9.98
N PHE A 132 8.56 -11.11 10.47
CA PHE A 132 9.31 -9.86 10.70
C PHE A 132 9.74 -9.67 12.16
N ASN A 133 9.27 -10.54 13.07
CA ASN A 133 9.62 -10.54 14.49
C ASN A 133 9.43 -9.17 15.16
N VAL A 134 8.35 -8.45 14.79
CA VAL A 134 8.09 -7.12 15.35
C VAL A 134 7.79 -7.19 16.85
N PRO A 135 8.28 -6.23 17.65
CA PRO A 135 8.08 -6.22 19.09
C PRO A 135 6.62 -5.94 19.48
N ALA A 136 5.93 -5.10 18.71
CA ALA A 136 4.53 -4.75 18.90
C ALA A 136 3.91 -4.30 17.58
N LEU A 137 2.62 -4.60 17.41
CA LEU A 137 1.84 -4.24 16.23
C LEU A 137 0.54 -3.57 16.66
N PHE A 138 0.22 -2.44 16.05
CA PHE A 138 -1.08 -1.78 16.17
C PHE A 138 -1.69 -1.56 14.79
N ILE A 139 -2.93 -2.02 14.59
CA ILE A 139 -3.66 -1.89 13.33
C ILE A 139 -4.75 -0.85 13.51
N SER A 140 -4.80 0.14 12.61
CA SER A 140 -5.74 1.26 12.68
C SER A 140 -6.45 1.53 11.36
N MET A 141 -7.60 2.17 11.43
CA MET A 141 -8.40 2.54 10.26
C MET A 141 -7.88 3.84 9.65
N GLN A 142 -7.71 3.85 8.32
CA GLN A 142 -7.24 5.02 7.56
C GLN A 142 -8.05 6.28 7.87
N ALA A 143 -9.39 6.20 7.82
CA ALA A 143 -10.27 7.33 8.09
C ALA A 143 -10.07 7.98 9.47
N VAL A 144 -9.79 7.19 10.51
CA VAL A 144 -9.56 7.72 11.86
C VAL A 144 -8.24 8.48 11.92
N LEU A 145 -7.19 7.95 11.30
CA LEU A 145 -5.91 8.63 11.19
C LEU A 145 -6.00 9.93 10.37
N SER A 146 -6.77 9.93 9.29
CA SER A 146 -7.01 11.15 8.49
C SER A 146 -7.67 12.25 9.30
N LEU A 147 -8.62 11.91 10.18
CA LEU A 147 -9.24 12.91 11.06
C LEU A 147 -8.24 13.47 12.07
N TYR A 148 -7.41 12.60 12.67
CA TYR A 148 -6.34 13.02 13.59
C TYR A 148 -5.32 13.96 12.93
N ALA A 149 -4.96 13.70 11.68
CA ALA A 149 -4.06 14.59 10.93
C ALA A 149 -4.62 16.01 10.77
N THR A 150 -5.95 16.18 10.77
CA THR A 150 -6.61 17.50 10.73
C THR A 150 -6.81 18.14 12.11
N GLY A 151 -6.44 17.46 13.20
CA GLY A 151 -6.66 17.94 14.56
C GLY A 151 -8.12 17.93 15.01
N ARG A 152 -8.99 17.19 14.31
CA ARG A 152 -10.42 17.09 14.62
C ARG A 152 -10.72 15.77 15.33
N THR A 153 -11.76 15.78 16.16
CA THR A 153 -12.26 14.58 16.86
C THR A 153 -13.65 14.16 16.40
N THR A 154 -14.38 15.06 15.74
CA THR A 154 -15.71 14.83 15.18
C THR A 154 -15.71 15.21 13.69
N GLY A 155 -16.36 14.40 12.87
CA GLY A 155 -16.48 14.64 11.43
C GLY A 155 -16.78 13.39 10.63
N VAL A 156 -17.14 13.59 9.37
CA VAL A 156 -17.26 12.49 8.39
C VAL A 156 -16.04 12.53 7.50
N VAL A 157 -15.33 11.40 7.40
CA VAL A 157 -14.21 11.24 6.48
C VAL A 157 -14.70 10.47 5.26
N LEU A 158 -14.63 11.12 4.10
CA LEU A 158 -14.82 10.49 2.80
C LEU A 158 -13.44 10.27 2.18
N ASP A 159 -13.00 9.02 2.13
CA ASP A 159 -11.73 8.62 1.54
C ASP A 159 -11.97 7.87 0.23
N SER A 160 -11.28 8.29 -0.83
CA SER A 160 -11.34 7.72 -2.17
C SER A 160 -9.94 7.35 -2.61
N GLY A 161 -9.55 6.10 -2.35
CA GLY A 161 -8.23 5.57 -2.70
C GLY A 161 -8.15 5.01 -4.12
N ASP A 162 -7.20 4.10 -4.34
CA ASP A 162 -7.08 3.38 -5.61
C ASP A 162 -8.07 2.20 -5.72
N GLY A 163 -8.31 1.48 -4.63
CA GLY A 163 -9.15 0.27 -4.62
C GLY A 163 -10.53 0.41 -3.98
N VAL A 164 -10.71 1.33 -3.03
CA VAL A 164 -11.96 1.48 -2.25
C VAL A 164 -12.27 2.95 -2.03
N THR A 165 -13.56 3.27 -2.09
CA THR A 165 -14.10 4.53 -1.58
C THR A 165 -14.95 4.24 -0.36
N HIS A 166 -14.73 4.96 0.74
CA HIS A 166 -15.46 4.76 1.98
C HIS A 166 -15.79 6.08 2.68
N ALA A 167 -16.97 6.12 3.30
CA ALA A 167 -17.40 7.21 4.16
C ALA A 167 -17.53 6.69 5.59
N VAL A 168 -16.73 7.24 6.50
CA VAL A 168 -16.69 6.85 7.92
C VAL A 168 -17.03 8.07 8.77
N PRO A 169 -18.20 8.07 9.42
CA PRO A 169 -18.53 9.06 10.43
C PRO A 169 -17.81 8.75 11.74
N ILE A 170 -17.20 9.79 12.31
CA ILE A 170 -16.43 9.74 13.56
C ILE A 170 -17.00 10.81 14.49
N TYR A 171 -17.24 10.42 15.74
CA TYR A 171 -17.73 11.31 16.78
C TYR A 171 -16.90 11.15 18.05
N GLU A 172 -16.33 12.25 18.53
CA GLU A 172 -15.49 12.31 19.73
C GLU A 172 -14.34 11.26 19.73
N GLY A 173 -13.76 11.01 18.55
CA GLY A 173 -12.68 10.03 18.36
C GLY A 173 -13.15 8.60 18.11
N PHE A 174 -14.45 8.32 18.18
CA PHE A 174 -15.02 7.00 17.93
C PHE A 174 -15.64 6.92 16.55
N ALA A 175 -15.14 6.00 15.71
CA ALA A 175 -15.78 5.66 14.45
C ALA A 175 -17.10 4.93 14.72
N MET A 176 -18.19 5.32 14.05
CA MET A 176 -19.48 4.64 14.19
C MET A 176 -19.56 3.48 13.18
N PRO A 177 -19.37 2.21 13.59
CA PRO A 177 -19.23 1.11 12.65
C PRO A 177 -20.49 0.83 11.83
N HIS A 178 -21.67 1.06 12.41
CA HIS A 178 -22.97 0.84 11.78
C HIS A 178 -23.27 1.82 10.63
N SER A 179 -22.58 2.95 10.60
CA SER A 179 -22.79 4.03 9.65
C SER A 179 -21.65 4.14 8.63
N ILE A 180 -20.75 3.15 8.60
CA ILE A 180 -19.69 3.07 7.61
C ILE A 180 -20.30 2.66 6.27
N MET A 181 -20.11 3.51 5.26
CA MET A 181 -20.42 3.17 3.88
C MET A 181 -19.14 2.81 3.15
N ARG A 182 -19.16 1.73 2.38
CA ARG A 182 -18.03 1.27 1.58
C ARG A 182 -18.51 0.89 0.19
N ILE A 183 -17.76 1.32 -0.82
CA ILE A 183 -17.98 0.97 -2.23
C ILE A 183 -16.65 0.51 -2.81
N ASP A 184 -16.66 -0.65 -3.48
CA ASP A 184 -15.50 -1.20 -4.19
C ASP A 184 -15.36 -0.58 -5.61
N ILE A 185 -15.53 0.75 -5.69
CA ILE A 185 -15.30 1.57 -6.88
C ILE A 185 -14.38 2.70 -6.45
N ALA A 186 -13.23 2.82 -7.11
CA ALA A 186 -12.22 3.81 -6.75
C ALA A 186 -11.29 4.14 -7.94
N GLY A 187 -10.10 4.70 -7.65
CA GLY A 187 -9.17 5.20 -8.67
C GLY A 187 -8.78 4.17 -9.75
N ARG A 188 -8.68 2.89 -9.41
CA ARG A 188 -8.33 1.80 -10.34
C ARG A 188 -9.46 1.49 -11.32
N ASP A 189 -10.71 1.54 -10.86
CA ASP A 189 -11.89 1.32 -11.70
C ASP A 189 -12.07 2.50 -12.67
N VAL A 190 -11.79 3.72 -12.21
CA VAL A 190 -11.74 4.91 -13.07
C VAL A 190 -10.65 4.77 -14.13
N SER A 191 -9.43 4.36 -13.76
CA SER A 191 -8.36 4.09 -14.74
C SER A 191 -8.75 2.99 -15.75
N ARG A 192 -9.45 1.94 -15.29
CA ARG A 192 -9.95 0.86 -16.17
C ARG A 192 -11.02 1.36 -17.12
N PHE A 193 -11.91 2.24 -16.66
CA PHE A 193 -12.92 2.88 -17.49
C PHE A 193 -12.28 3.81 -18.51
N LEU A 194 -11.31 4.62 -18.12
CA LEU A 194 -10.55 5.48 -19.04
C LEU A 194 -9.86 4.66 -20.14
N ARG A 195 -9.23 3.53 -19.79
CA ARG A 195 -8.65 2.60 -20.76
C ARG A 195 -9.68 2.15 -21.80
N LEU A 196 -10.92 1.86 -21.38
CA LEU A 196 -11.99 1.46 -22.28
C LEU A 196 -12.41 2.61 -23.22
N TYR A 197 -12.42 3.85 -22.75
CA TYR A 197 -12.69 5.02 -23.60
C TYR A 197 -11.57 5.26 -24.61
N LEU A 198 -10.31 5.22 -24.17
CA LEU A 198 -9.16 5.35 -25.06
C LEU A 198 -9.18 4.30 -26.17
N ARG A 199 -9.59 3.07 -25.84
CA ARG A 199 -9.78 2.01 -26.82
C ARG A 199 -10.86 2.32 -27.86
N LYS A 200 -11.96 2.98 -27.46
CA LYS A 200 -13.00 3.43 -28.40
C LYS A 200 -12.51 4.54 -29.33
N GLU A 201 -11.63 5.40 -28.83
CA GLU A 201 -10.98 6.46 -29.61
C GLU A 201 -9.85 5.94 -30.53
N GLY A 202 -9.49 4.65 -30.42
CA GLY A 202 -8.49 3.99 -31.28
C GLY A 202 -7.12 3.74 -30.63
N TYR A 203 -6.93 4.11 -29.37
CA TYR A 203 -5.71 3.82 -28.60
C TYR A 203 -5.91 2.58 -27.72
N ASP A 204 -5.36 1.44 -28.12
CA ASP A 204 -5.49 0.20 -27.36
C ASP A 204 -4.28 -0.03 -26.43
N PHE A 205 -4.56 -0.24 -25.14
CA PHE A 205 -3.57 -0.54 -24.10
C PHE A 205 -3.90 -1.90 -23.49
N HIS A 206 -3.12 -2.91 -23.81
CA HIS A 206 -3.39 -4.29 -23.43
C HIS A 206 -2.52 -4.76 -22.26
N SER A 207 -1.29 -4.28 -22.14
CA SER A 207 -0.34 -4.80 -21.15
C SER A 207 -0.53 -4.19 -19.75
N SER A 208 -0.10 -4.89 -18.71
CA SER A 208 -0.12 -4.35 -17.34
C SER A 208 0.83 -3.18 -17.16
N SER A 209 1.93 -3.14 -17.91
CA SER A 209 2.85 -2.00 -17.97
C SER A 209 2.19 -0.77 -18.59
N GLU A 210 1.42 -0.95 -19.66
CA GLU A 210 0.66 0.12 -20.32
C GLU A 210 -0.49 0.65 -19.47
N PHE A 211 -1.04 -0.18 -18.57
CA PHE A 211 -2.07 0.29 -17.64
C PHE A 211 -1.59 1.44 -16.75
N GLU A 212 -0.29 1.47 -16.40
CA GLU A 212 0.31 2.60 -15.69
C GLU A 212 0.35 3.89 -16.52
N ILE A 213 0.44 3.79 -17.85
CA ILE A 213 0.35 4.95 -18.74
C ILE A 213 -1.05 5.54 -18.67
N VAL A 214 -2.09 4.70 -18.70
CA VAL A 214 -3.48 5.16 -18.55
C VAL A 214 -3.70 5.82 -17.20
N LYS A 215 -3.11 5.29 -16.13
CA LYS A 215 -3.16 5.91 -14.80
C LYS A 215 -2.47 7.27 -14.79
N ALA A 216 -1.31 7.41 -15.44
CA ALA A 216 -0.63 8.69 -15.59
C ALA A 216 -1.47 9.70 -16.38
N ILE A 217 -2.13 9.28 -17.46
CA ILE A 217 -3.03 10.15 -18.25
C ILE A 217 -4.18 10.68 -17.37
N LYS A 218 -4.79 9.80 -16.57
CA LYS A 218 -5.85 10.17 -15.62
C LYS A 218 -5.40 11.21 -14.60
N GLU A 219 -4.15 11.15 -14.13
CA GLU A 219 -3.62 12.03 -13.08
C GLU A 219 -3.07 13.36 -13.62
N LEU A 220 -2.73 13.43 -14.91
CA LEU A 220 -2.22 14.62 -15.58
C LEU A 220 -3.31 15.57 -16.11
N THR A 221 -4.55 15.09 -16.19
CA THR A 221 -5.71 15.88 -16.65
C THR A 221 -6.46 16.47 -15.47
#